data_AF-A0A2N6DYD3-F1
#
_entry.id   AF-A0A2N6DYD3-F1
#
_cell.length_a   1.000
_cell.length_b   1.000
_cell.length_c   1.000
_cell.angle_alpha   90.00
_cell.angle_beta   90.00
_cell.angle_gamma   90.00
#
_symmetry.space_group_name_H-M   'P 1'
#
loop_
_entity.id
_entity.type
_entity.pdbx_description
1 polymer ?
#
loop_
_entity_poly.entity_id
_entity_poly.type
_entity_poly.pdbx_seq_one_letter_code
_entity_poly.pdbx_strand_id
1 'polypeptide(L)'
;MVVIGEALAKQGYCRISLRKNIVARIDVENWAEVLAQHFDKTLHEMFTAIRENPGLYEDLFRRDWSKDHLVVSLTTARTVPSSFQCTVGYEEKEANDFDSELVKVIE
;
A
#
# COMPACT_ATOMS: atom_id res chain seq x y z
N MET A 1 21.17 5.58 -9.08
CA MET A 1 21.36 4.40 -8.19
C MET A 1 21.01 4.87 -6.77
N VAL A 2 19.91 4.55 -6.08
CA VAL A 2 18.79 3.60 -6.21
C VAL A 2 17.49 4.44 -6.22
N VAL A 3 16.78 4.46 -7.35
CA VAL A 3 15.57 5.31 -7.59
C VAL A 3 14.27 4.48 -7.53
N ILE A 4 14.37 3.19 -7.19
CA ILE A 4 13.22 2.26 -7.25
C ILE A 4 12.21 2.54 -6.13
N GLY A 5 12.66 2.78 -4.89
CA GLY A 5 11.74 3.00 -3.77
C GLY A 5 10.98 4.32 -3.84
N GLU A 6 11.59 5.39 -4.35
CA GLU A 6 10.89 6.65 -4.58
C GLU A 6 9.83 6.52 -5.68
N ALA A 7 10.13 5.78 -6.75
CA ALA A 7 9.15 5.49 -7.81
C ALA A 7 7.97 4.68 -7.27
N LEU A 8 8.23 3.65 -6.46
CA LEU A 8 7.19 2.86 -5.79
C LEU A 8 6.35 3.73 -4.83
N ALA A 9 6.99 4.62 -4.06
CA ALA A 9 6.29 5.52 -3.17
C ALA A 9 5.32 6.46 -3.91
N LYS A 10 5.71 6.97 -5.09
CA LYS A 10 4.85 7.80 -5.94
C LYS A 10 3.62 7.05 -6.46
N GLN A 11 3.71 5.73 -6.60
CA GLN A 11 2.58 4.88 -6.98
C GLN A 11 1.74 4.42 -5.78
N GLY A 12 1.97 4.98 -4.58
CA GLY A 12 1.21 4.64 -3.38
C GLY A 12 1.68 3.37 -2.65
N TYR A 13 2.79 2.75 -3.06
CA TYR A 13 3.36 1.64 -2.29
C TYR A 13 3.95 2.13 -0.98
N CYS A 14 3.65 1.39 0.08
CA CYS A 14 4.16 1.59 1.42
C CYS A 14 4.76 0.29 1.96
N ARG A 15 5.82 0.38 2.75
CA ARG A 15 6.44 -0.77 3.40
C ARG A 15 5.59 -1.26 4.56
N ILE A 16 5.04 -2.46 4.42
CA ILE A 16 4.22 -3.14 5.44
C ILE A 16 5.03 -3.96 6.45
N SER A 17 6.28 -4.32 6.11
CA SER A 17 7.15 -5.07 7.01
C SER A 17 8.61 -4.69 6.88
N LEU A 18 9.24 -4.36 8.01
CA LEU A 18 10.69 -4.16 8.13
C LEU A 18 11.48 -5.47 7.98
N ARG A 19 10.85 -6.61 8.26
CA ARG A 19 11.54 -7.92 8.28
C ARG A 19 11.36 -8.69 6.98
N LYS A 20 10.21 -8.54 6.32
CA LYS A 20 9.87 -9.30 5.10
C LYS A 20 10.19 -8.56 3.80
N ASN A 21 10.68 -7.32 3.86
CA ASN A 21 10.96 -6.45 2.71
C ASN A 21 9.78 -6.36 1.72
N ILE A 22 8.55 -6.33 2.26
CA ILE A 22 7.33 -6.26 1.47
C ILE A 22 6.84 -4.82 1.44
N VAL A 23 6.50 -4.37 0.24
CA VAL A 23 5.79 -3.11 0.00
C VAL A 23 4.44 -3.42 -0.64
N ALA A 24 3.39 -2.70 -0.25
CA ALA A 24 2.04 -2.89 -0.76
C ALA A 24 1.33 -1.54 -0.87
N ARG A 25 0.36 -1.45 -1.77
CA ARG A 25 -0.52 -0.28 -1.93
C ARG A 25 -1.95 -0.62 -1.53
N ILE A 26 -2.82 0.37 -1.52
CA ILE A 26 -4.26 0.10 -1.64
C ILE A 26 -4.56 0.03 -3.15
N ASP A 27 -5.05 -1.12 -3.59
CA ASP A 27 -5.16 -1.52 -5.00
C ASP A 27 -6.58 -1.46 -5.55
N VAL A 28 -7.56 -1.14 -4.71
CA VAL A 28 -8.98 -1.03 -5.08
C VAL A 28 -9.59 0.28 -4.55
N GLU A 29 -10.37 0.95 -5.40
CA GLU A 29 -11.05 2.21 -5.06
C GLU A 29 -12.02 2.05 -3.90
N ASN A 30 -12.75 0.94 -3.86
CA ASN A 30 -13.76 0.66 -2.86
C ASN A 30 -13.22 -0.02 -1.59
N TRP A 31 -11.93 0.16 -1.28
CA TRP A 31 -11.28 -0.44 -0.10
C TRP A 31 -12.03 -0.17 1.21
N ALA A 32 -12.59 1.03 1.39
CA ALA A 32 -13.38 1.37 2.56
C ALA A 32 -14.69 0.56 2.63
N GLU A 33 -15.28 0.19 1.50
CA GLU A 33 -16.46 -0.68 1.47
C GLU A 33 -16.10 -2.12 1.85
N VAL A 34 -14.95 -2.61 1.37
CA VAL A 34 -14.43 -3.92 1.74
C VAL A 34 -14.21 -4.01 3.26
N LEU A 35 -13.64 -2.95 3.86
CA LEU A 35 -13.45 -2.88 5.31
C LEU A 35 -14.79 -2.81 6.04
N ALA A 36 -15.74 -2.01 5.56
CA ALA A 36 -17.06 -1.89 6.17
C ALA A 36 -17.79 -3.24 6.20
N GLN A 37 -17.75 -4.00 5.09
CA GLN A 37 -18.30 -5.35 5.02
C GLN A 37 -17.59 -6.31 5.99
N HIS A 38 -16.26 -6.23 6.10
CA HIS A 38 -15.49 -7.09 6.98
C HIS A 38 -15.78 -6.84 8.47
N PHE A 39 -15.95 -5.57 8.86
CA PHE A 39 -16.21 -5.17 10.24
C PHE A 39 -17.70 -5.13 10.60
N ASP A 40 -18.58 -5.54 9.69
CA ASP A 40 -20.04 -5.46 9.84
C ASP A 40 -20.51 -4.04 10.24
N LYS A 41 -19.94 -3.05 9.54
CA LYS A 41 -20.24 -1.62 9.73
C LYS A 41 -20.91 -1.05 8.49
N THR A 42 -21.70 -0.01 8.68
CA THR A 42 -22.12 0.84 7.56
C THR A 42 -20.92 1.61 6.99
N LEU A 43 -21.02 2.03 5.72
CA LEU A 43 -19.97 2.87 5.10
C LEU A 43 -19.71 4.14 5.90
N HIS A 44 -20.76 4.75 6.46
CA HIS A 44 -20.64 5.97 7.25
C HIS A 44 -19.84 5.75 8.54
N GLU A 45 -20.12 4.67 9.27
CA GLU A 45 -19.35 4.29 10.47
C GLU A 45 -17.90 3.95 10.13
N MET A 46 -17.67 3.31 8.98
CA MET A 46 -16.33 2.99 8.53
C MET A 46 -15.52 4.26 8.22
N PHE A 47 -16.08 5.23 7.48
CA PHE A 47 -15.41 6.52 7.24
C PHE A 47 -15.18 7.31 8.53
N THR A 48 -16.11 7.24 9.48
CA THR A 48 -15.94 7.86 10.81
C THR A 48 -14.75 7.24 11.53
N ALA A 49 -14.66 5.91 11.55
CA ALA A 49 -13.57 5.19 12.18
C ALA A 49 -12.21 5.47 11.51
N ILE A 50 -12.16 5.51 10.18
CA ILE A 50 -10.97 5.88 9.40
C ILE A 50 -10.49 7.28 9.79
N ARG A 51 -11.41 8.23 9.88
CA ARG A 51 -11.11 9.62 10.26
C ARG A 51 -10.59 9.73 11.70
N GLU A 52 -11.13 8.93 12.62
CA GLU A 52 -10.68 8.90 14.02
C GLU A 52 -9.33 8.21 14.20
N ASN A 53 -8.96 7.28 13.31
CA ASN A 53 -7.73 6.49 13.38
C ASN A 53 -6.96 6.56 12.06
N PRO A 54 -6.41 7.73 11.70
CA PRO A 54 -5.76 7.94 10.41
C PRO A 54 -4.60 6.96 10.19
N GLY A 55 -4.63 6.27 9.06
CA GLY A 55 -3.58 5.34 8.62
C GLY A 55 -3.63 3.96 9.27
N LEU A 56 -4.48 3.73 10.27
CA LEU A 56 -4.64 2.41 10.89
C LEU A 56 -5.33 1.43 9.95
N TYR A 57 -6.47 1.85 9.40
CA TYR A 57 -7.31 1.01 8.54
C TYR A 57 -6.69 0.83 7.15
N GLU A 58 -5.95 1.82 6.68
CA GLU A 58 -5.14 1.76 5.48
C GLU A 58 -3.97 0.78 5.65
N ASP A 59 -3.26 0.80 6.77
CA ASP A 59 -2.20 -0.19 7.06
C ASP A 59 -2.77 -1.60 7.13
N LEU A 60 -3.92 -1.76 7.80
CA LEU A 60 -4.65 -3.03 7.89
C LEU A 60 -5.04 -3.53 6.48
N PHE A 61 -5.61 -2.66 5.64
CA PHE A 61 -5.97 -3.00 4.27
C PHE A 61 -4.76 -3.49 3.46
N ARG A 62 -3.65 -2.74 3.49
CA ARG A 62 -2.42 -3.08 2.77
C ARG A 62 -1.80 -4.41 3.20
N ARG A 63 -2.01 -4.84 4.44
CA ARG A 63 -1.45 -6.09 4.98
C ARG A 63 -2.27 -7.32 4.64
N ASP A 64 -3.58 -7.18 4.73
CA ASP A 64 -4.47 -8.35 4.79
C ASP A 64 -5.32 -8.51 3.51
N TRP A 65 -5.60 -7.42 2.77
CA TRP A 65 -6.49 -7.46 1.60
C TRP A 65 -5.86 -6.99 0.29
N SER A 66 -4.80 -6.18 0.34
CA SER A 66 -4.13 -5.75 -0.87
C SER A 66 -3.55 -6.95 -1.63
N LYS A 67 -3.91 -7.06 -2.92
CA LYS A 67 -3.34 -8.06 -3.81
C LYS A 67 -2.09 -7.53 -4.52
N ASP A 68 -1.95 -6.22 -4.59
CA ASP A 68 -0.77 -5.56 -5.15
C ASP A 68 0.31 -5.34 -4.07
N HIS A 69 1.12 -6.38 -3.89
CA HIS A 69 2.30 -6.36 -3.05
C HIS A 69 3.54 -6.85 -3.81
N LEU A 70 4.69 -6.27 -3.47
CA LEU A 70 5.97 -6.59 -4.07
C LEU A 70 6.97 -6.98 -2.96
N VAL A 71 7.70 -8.06 -3.20
CA VAL A 71 8.89 -8.40 -2.42
C VAL A 71 10.08 -7.71 -3.07
N VAL A 72 10.72 -6.81 -2.34
CA VAL A 72 11.86 -6.03 -2.85
C VAL A 72 13.12 -6.28 -2.02
N SER A 73 14.27 -5.79 -2.48
CA SER A 73 15.49 -5.84 -1.68
C SER A 73 15.34 -5.03 -0.37
N LEU A 74 16.09 -5.38 0.68
CA LEU A 74 16.11 -4.63 1.93
C LEU A 74 16.47 -3.14 1.71
N THR A 75 17.39 -2.87 0.78
CA THR A 75 17.82 -1.51 0.44
C THR A 75 16.68 -0.72 -0.18
N THR A 76 15.91 -1.32 -1.11
CA THR A 76 14.73 -0.70 -1.72
C THR A 76 13.60 -0.52 -0.71
N ALA A 77 13.31 -1.53 0.13
CA ALA A 77 12.30 -1.43 1.17
C ALA A 77 12.59 -0.29 2.17
N ARG A 78 13.87 0.05 2.39
CA ARG A 78 14.26 1.15 3.27
C ARG A 78 14.03 2.54 2.68
N THR A 79 13.91 2.66 1.36
CA THR A 79 13.63 3.94 0.69
C THR A 79 12.14 4.18 0.43
N VAL A 80 11.29 3.17 0.61
CA VAL A 80 9.82 3.30 0.57
C VAL A 80 9.28 3.72 1.95
N PRO A 81 8.32 4.66 2.04
CA PRO A 81 7.73 5.09 3.30
C PRO A 81 7.05 3.92 4.03
N SER A 82 7.01 3.97 5.36
CA SER A 82 6.31 2.97 6.17
C SER A 82 4.80 3.07 5.95
N SER A 83 4.10 1.93 5.90
CA SER A 83 2.63 1.90 5.86
C SER A 83 1.97 2.30 7.17
N PHE A 84 2.69 2.13 8.28
CA PHE A 84 2.21 2.51 9.61
C PHE A 84 1.87 4.00 9.66
N GLN A 85 0.63 4.33 10.05
CA GLN A 85 0.08 5.70 10.06
C GLN A 85 0.07 6.38 8.67
N CYS A 86 0.18 5.60 7.58
CA CYS A 86 0.10 6.13 6.24
C CYS A 86 -1.36 6.23 5.80
N THR A 87 -1.87 7.45 5.75
CA THR A 87 -3.24 7.80 5.34
C THR A 87 -3.46 7.84 3.83
N VAL A 88 -2.46 7.42 3.04
CA VAL A 88 -2.56 7.38 1.59
C VAL A 88 -3.59 6.31 1.25
N GLY A 89 -4.77 6.72 0.81
CA GLY A 89 -5.87 5.82 0.44
C GLY A 89 -5.56 5.02 -0.83
N TYR A 90 -6.59 4.72 -1.59
CA TYR A 90 -6.39 4.30 -2.98
C TYR A 90 -5.81 5.47 -3.78
N GLU A 91 -4.75 5.18 -4.52
CA GLU A 91 -4.21 6.03 -5.57
C GLU A 91 -4.35 5.26 -6.88
N GLU A 92 -4.46 5.92 -8.02
CA GLU A 92 -4.46 5.24 -9.31
C GLU A 92 -3.03 4.79 -9.67
N LYS A 93 -2.85 3.63 -10.30
CA LYS A 93 -1.52 3.21 -10.75
C LYS A 93 -1.21 3.94 -12.06
N GLU A 94 -0.26 4.88 -12.04
CA GLU A 94 0.27 5.43 -13.29
C GLU A 94 0.86 4.30 -14.13
N ALA A 95 0.36 4.13 -15.36
CA ALA A 95 0.90 3.21 -16.34
C ALA A 95 2.26 3.74 -16.86
N ASN A 96 3.29 3.64 -16.03
CA ASN A 96 4.66 3.99 -16.40
C ASN A 96 5.46 2.72 -16.73
N ASP A 97 6.40 2.84 -17.67
CA ASP A 97 7.37 1.82 -18.14
C ASP A 97 8.21 1.12 -17.05
N PHE A 98 8.02 1.48 -15.77
CA PHE A 98 8.69 0.92 -14.61
C PHE A 98 8.30 -0.53 -14.32
N ASP A 99 7.07 -0.95 -14.63
CA ASP A 99 6.65 -2.35 -14.49
C ASP A 99 7.52 -3.27 -15.38
N SER A 100 7.92 -2.79 -16.55
CA SER A 100 8.81 -3.46 -17.51
C SER A 100 10.23 -3.68 -16.95
N GLU A 101 10.73 -2.75 -16.14
CA GLU A 101 12.05 -2.83 -15.50
C GLU A 101 12.03 -3.62 -14.19
N LEU A 102 10.95 -3.55 -13.41
CA LEU A 102 10.77 -4.34 -12.19
C LEU A 102 10.72 -5.84 -12.48
N VAL A 103 10.01 -6.25 -13.54
CA VAL A 103 9.94 -7.66 -13.97
C VAL A 103 11.33 -8.20 -14.34
N LYS A 104 12.20 -7.38 -14.93
CA LYS A 104 13.58 -7.79 -15.31
C LYS A 104 14.54 -7.94 -14.12
N VAL A 105 14.21 -7.40 -12.95
CA VAL A 105 15.07 -7.47 -11.75
C VAL A 105 14.66 -8.63 -10.83
N ILE A 106 13.50 -9.24 -11.07
CA ILE A 106 12.94 -10.34 -10.27
C ILE A 106 13.24 -11.73 -10.90
N GLU A 107 13.69 -11.79 -12.16
CA GLU A 107 14.20 -13.02 -12.81
C GLU A 107 15.66 -13.36 -12.46
#